data_AF-A0A420FUW1-F1
#
_entry.id   AF-A0A420FUW1-F1
#
_cell.length_a   1.000
_cell.length_b   1.000
_cell.length_c   1.000
_cell.angle_alpha   90.00
_cell.angle_beta   90.00
_cell.angle_gamma   90.00
#
_symmetry.space_group_name_H-M   'P 1'
#
loop_
_entity.id
_entity.type
_entity.pdbx_description
1 polymer ?
#
loop_
_entity_poly.entity_id
_entity_poly.type
_entity_poly.pdbx_seq_one_letter_code
_entity_poly.pdbx_strand_id
1 'polypeptide(L)' 'MSTNNGIDLDIALRKFHELGLEDGDLGYAYWYEVGQLLKRAAGMQAQIDALSKELEKLRAARPSAN' A
#
# COMPACT_ATOMS: atom_id res chain seq x y z
N MET A 1 13.46 7.08 -14.34
CA MET A 1 12.69 5.86 -14.64
C MET A 1 12.12 5.36 -13.32
N SER A 2 10.89 5.77 -12.99
CA SER A 2 10.24 5.32 -11.77
C SER A 2 9.80 3.88 -12.00
N THR A 3 10.42 2.94 -11.30
CA THR A 3 10.02 1.53 -11.34
C THR A 3 8.56 1.46 -10.92
N ASN A 4 7.70 1.13 -11.87
CA ASN A 4 6.28 0.89 -11.66
C ASN A 4 6.12 -0.50 -10.97
N ASN A 5 6.82 -0.67 -9.85
CA ASN A 5 6.91 -1.87 -9.01
C ASN A 5 5.82 -1.82 -7.92
N GLY A 6 4.66 -1.25 -8.24
CA GLY A 6 3.50 -1.31 -7.37
C GLY A 6 3.12 -2.79 -7.22
N ILE A 7 3.21 -3.31 -6.00
CA ILE A 7 2.65 -4.62 -5.69
C ILE A 7 1.16 -4.53 -6.00
N ASP A 8 0.70 -5.33 -6.96
CA ASP A 8 -0.73 -5.49 -7.19
C ASP A 8 -1.32 -6.18 -5.96
N LEU A 9 -2.04 -5.39 -5.18
CA LEU A 9 -2.56 -5.81 -3.89
C LEU A 9 -3.63 -6.90 -4.05
N ASP A 10 -4.38 -6.89 -5.15
CA ASP A 10 -5.43 -7.88 -5.41
C ASP A 10 -4.79 -9.24 -5.72
N ILE A 11 -3.73 -9.25 -6.53
CA ILE A 11 -2.97 -10.47 -6.83
C ILE A 11 -2.30 -11.00 -5.55
N ALA A 12 -1.69 -10.13 -4.75
CA ALA A 12 -1.00 -10.53 -3.51
C ALA A 12 -1.97 -11.12 -2.48
N LEU A 13 -3.12 -10.48 -2.25
CA LEU A 13 -4.13 -10.94 -1.30
C LEU A 13 -4.77 -12.26 -1.74
N ARG A 14 -5.01 -12.42 -3.05
CA ARG A 14 -5.50 -13.68 -3.60
C ARG A 14 -4.49 -14.82 -3.36
N LYS A 15 -3.20 -14.56 -3.56
CA LYS A 15 -2.15 -15.55 -3.29
C LYS A 15 -2.05 -15.95 -1.83
N PHE A 16 -2.19 -15.00 -0.90
CA PHE A 16 -2.24 -15.30 0.53
C PHE A 16 -3.45 -16.15 0.91
N HIS A 17 -4.61 -15.90 0.28
CA HIS A 17 -5.78 -16.74 0.49
C HIS A 17 -5.55 -18.18 0.00
N GLU A 18 -4.94 -18.34 -1.18
CA GLU A 18 -4.57 -19.65 -1.73
C GLU A 18 -3.60 -20.41 -0.80
N LEU A 19 -2.53 -19.74 -0.34
CA LEU A 19 -1.54 -20.33 0.58
C LEU A 19 -2.15 -20.68 1.95
N GLY A 20 -3.10 -19.87 2.43
CA GLY A 20 -3.81 -20.13 3.68
C GLY A 20 -4.68 -21.39 3.64
N LEU A 21 -5.16 -21.80 2.47
CA LEU A 21 -5.93 -23.02 2.30
C LEU A 21 -5.05 -24.28 2.23
N GLU A 22 -3.79 -24.15 1.79
CA GLU A 22 -2.85 -25.26 1.66
C GLU A 22 -2.31 -25.76 3.01
N ASP A 23 -2.11 -24.85 3.97
CA ASP A 23 -1.51 -25.13 5.30
C ASP A 23 -2.54 -25.36 6.42
N GLY A 24 -3.84 -25.41 6.10
CA GLY A 24 -4.92 -25.52 7.08
C GLY A 24 -5.14 -24.25 7.92
N ASP A 25 -5.94 -24.35 9.00
CA ASP A 25 -6.41 -23.19 9.78
C ASP A 25 -5.29 -22.26 10.30
N LEU A 26 -4.10 -22.82 10.62
CA LEU A 26 -2.95 -22.04 11.09
C LEU A 26 -2.31 -21.23 9.96
N GLY A 27 -2.21 -21.79 8.75
CA GLY A 27 -1.75 -21.08 7.57
C GLY A 27 -2.72 -19.98 7.16
N TYR A 28 -4.02 -20.25 7.24
CA TYR A 28 -5.04 -19.25 6.95
C TYR A 28 -4.91 -18.02 7.86
N ALA A 29 -4.82 -18.22 9.18
CA ALA A 29 -4.69 -17.12 10.13
C ALA A 29 -3.42 -16.28 9.88
N TYR A 30 -2.29 -16.94 9.61
CA TYR A 30 -1.03 -16.27 9.32
C TYR A 30 -1.11 -15.43 8.03
N TRP A 31 -1.53 -16.03 6.91
CA TRP A 31 -1.61 -15.33 5.63
C TRP A 31 -2.69 -14.24 5.61
N TYR A 32 -3.75 -14.41 6.40
CA TYR A 32 -4.74 -13.36 6.61
C TYR A 32 -4.14 -12.13 7.30
N GLU A 33 -3.39 -12.31 8.40
CA GLU A 33 -2.72 -11.20 9.11
C GLU A 33 -1.70 -10.48 8.23
N VAL A 34 -0.92 -11.24 7.44
CA VAL A 34 0.01 -10.66 6.45
C VAL A 34 -0.76 -9.84 5.40
N GLY A 35 -1.91 -10.32 4.94
CA GLY A 35 -2.78 -9.57 4.03
C GLY A 35 -3.32 -8.26 4.63
N GLN A 36 -3.71 -8.27 5.91
CA GLN A 36 -4.13 -7.05 6.61
C GLN A 36 -3.00 -6.05 6.76
N LEU A 37 -1.77 -6.52 7.02
CA LEU A 37 -0.59 -5.66 7.09
C LEU A 37 -0.33 -4.96 5.76
N LEU A 38 -0.38 -5.68 4.63
CA LEU A 38 -0.22 -5.09 3.31
C LEU A 38 -1.31 -4.06 2.99
N LYS A 39 -2.58 -4.34 3.34
CA LYS A 39 -3.67 -3.37 3.16
C LYS A 39 -3.44 -2.08 3.93
N ARG A 40 -3.01 -2.18 5.19
CA ARG A 40 -2.67 -0.99 6.01
C ARG A 40 -1.51 -0.21 5.39
N ALA A 41 -0.45 -0.89 4.97
CA ALA A 41 0.70 -0.25 4.32
C ALA A 41 0.31 0.48 3.02
N ALA A 42 -0.50 -0.15 2.17
CA ALA A 42 -1.01 0.48 0.95
C ALA A 42 -1.87 1.72 1.26
N GLY A 43 -2.72 1.65 2.29
CA GLY A 43 -3.49 2.80 2.76
C GLY A 43 -2.61 3.95 3.27
N MET A 44 -1.55 3.64 4.01
CA MET A 44 -0.58 4.65 4.48
C MET A 44 0.18 5.29 3.31
N GLN A 45 0.61 4.50 2.32
CA GLN A 45 1.26 5.03 1.12
C GLN A 45 0.34 5.99 0.36
N ALA A 46 -0.93 5.63 0.17
CA ALA A 46 -1.90 6.51 -0.48
C ALA A 46 -2.10 7.84 0.29
N GLN A 47 -2.10 7.80 1.62
CA GLN A 47 -2.14 9.02 2.44
C GLN A 47 -0.88 9.88 2.28
N ILE A 48 0.30 9.26 2.27
CA ILE A 48 1.58 9.95 2.04
C ILE A 48 1.58 10.62 0.67
N ASP A 49 1.11 9.93 -0.37
CA ASP A 49 1.04 10.46 -1.73
C ASP A 49 0.07 11.65 -1.81
N ALA A 50 -1.08 11.54 -1.14
CA ALA A 50 -2.07 12.62 -1.07
C ALA A 50 -1.51 13.86 -0.36
N LEU A 51 -0.89 13.67 0.81
CA LEU A 51 -0.27 14.75 1.58
C LEU A 51 0.91 15.39 0.84
N SER A 52 1.73 14.58 0.18
CA SER A 52 2.85 15.07 -0.65
C SER A 52 2.35 15.94 -1.79
N LYS A 53 1.27 15.52 -2.47
CA LYS A 53 0.64 16.31 -3.53
C LYS A 53 0.03 17.61 -3.02
N GLU A 54 -0.52 17.62 -1.80
CA GLU A 54 -1.02 18.84 -1.16
C GLU A 54 0.12 19.81 -0.83
N LEU A 55 1.22 19.31 -0.25
CA LEU A 55 2.40 20.11 0.03
C LEU A 55 3.01 20.73 -1.23
N GLU A 56 3.06 19.98 -2.34
CA GLU A 56 3.52 20.50 -3.63
C GLU A 56 2.65 21.65 -4.13
N LYS A 57 1.32 21.51 -4.03
CA LYS A 57 0.39 22.59 -4.41
C LYS A 57 0.61 23.85 -3.56
N LEU A 58 0.76 23.69 -2.25
CA LEU A 58 1.02 24.82 -1.34
C LEU A 58 2.37 25.49 -1.63
N ARG A 59 3.41 24.70 -1.93
CA ARG A 59 4.72 25.24 -2.34
C ARG A 59 4.64 26.01 -3.65
N ALA A 60 3.90 25.50 -4.63
CA ALA A 60 3.72 26.17 -5.92
C ALA A 60 2.85 27.44 -5.79
N ALA A 61 1.90 27.46 -4.85
CA ALA A 61 1.04 28.60 -4.59
C ALA A 61 1.71 29.71 -3.74
N ARG A 62 2.86 29.44 -3.12
CA ARG A 62 3.61 30.45 -2.36
C ARG A 62 4.44 31.28 -3.36
N PRO A 63 4.12 32.57 -3.58
CA PRO A 63 5.01 33.42 -4.37
C PRO A 63 6.34 33.48 -3.63
N SER A 64 7.45 33.27 -4.35
CA SER A 64 8.78 33.58 -3.84
C SER A 64 8.73 34.97 -3.22
N ALA A 65 8.93 35.08 -1.91
CA ALA A 65 9.17 36.37 -1.30
C ALA A 65 10.45 36.93 -1.94
N ASN A 66 10.28 38.00 -2.71
CA ASN A 66 11.34 38.80 -3.28
C ASN A 66 12.09 39.55 -2.19
#